data_AF-A0A0S9K8N6-F1
#
_entry.id   AF-A0A0S9K8N6-F1
#
_cell.length_a   1.000
_cell.length_b   1.000
_cell.length_c   1.000
_cell.angle_alpha   90.00
_cell.angle_beta   90.00
_cell.angle_gamma   90.00
#
_symmetry.space_group_name_H-M   'P 1'
#
loop_
_entity.id
_entity.type
_entity.pdbx_description
1 polymer ?
#
loop_
_entity_poly.entity_id
_entity_poly.type
_entity_poly.pdbx_seq_one_letter_code
_entity_poly.pdbx_strand_id
1 'polypeptide(L)'
;MSESPDRRASDRRRRNRIIAVGAAVVVLAVGVTAAGVISGAEGDDSATRTSASGTAAPASASPTPTRPAPTLTPTPTAVPTFDKAARSIDDPTSIWVVSDKLRPLNPVDYEPADLVDVPVAHTWDPVLRQEASDAVVVMFQAVSDEAGLALASNSAYRSYSTQQSVYDSDVASLGQEGADLSTARPGFSEHQTGLAMDIGAASGACSLNQCFADTPEGQWLAANAYRFGFLLRYPADKVPVTGFEFEPWHYRYIGVDLATEMHSTGVTTLEEFFGLPAAPDYG
;
A
#
# COMPACT_ATOMS: atom_id res chain seq x y z
N MET A 1 -53.71 11.17 3.56
CA MET A 1 -53.97 9.71 3.59
C MET A 1 -52.69 9.05 4.05
N SER A 2 -52.66 8.63 5.31
CA SER A 2 -51.48 8.03 5.97
C SER A 2 -51.30 6.59 5.49
N GLU A 3 -50.12 6.24 4.99
CA GLU A 3 -49.76 4.85 4.70
C GLU A 3 -49.31 4.13 5.97
N SER A 4 -49.82 2.91 6.14
CA SER A 4 -49.71 2.09 7.35
C SER A 4 -48.30 1.49 7.53
N PRO A 5 -47.76 1.43 8.76
CA PRO A 5 -46.36 1.01 9.04
C PRO A 5 -46.04 -0.47 8.71
N ASP A 6 -47.04 -1.31 8.46
CA ASP A 6 -46.85 -2.75 8.24
C ASP A 6 -46.26 -3.13 6.88
N ARG A 7 -46.29 -2.25 5.86
CA ARG A 7 -45.71 -2.56 4.54
C ARG A 7 -44.19 -2.46 4.49
N ARG A 8 -43.57 -1.70 5.41
CA ARG A 8 -42.10 -1.57 5.48
C ARG A 8 -41.40 -2.78 6.08
N ALA A 9 -42.11 -3.60 6.85
CA ALA A 9 -41.54 -4.77 7.51
C ALA A 9 -41.45 -6.03 6.61
N SER A 10 -42.32 -6.14 5.59
CA SER A 10 -42.32 -7.32 4.69
C SER A 10 -41.23 -7.28 3.63
N ASP A 11 -40.83 -6.10 3.16
CA ASP A 11 -39.76 -5.96 2.15
C ASP A 11 -38.36 -6.19 2.73
N ARG A 12 -38.17 -5.92 4.03
CA ARG A 12 -36.89 -6.18 4.71
C ARG A 12 -36.61 -7.67 4.93
N ARG A 13 -37.64 -8.53 5.00
CA ARG A 13 -37.49 -9.99 5.19
C ARG A 13 -37.27 -10.78 3.90
N ARG A 14 -37.52 -10.20 2.72
CA ARG A 14 -37.28 -10.87 1.42
C ARG A 14 -35.87 -10.69 0.87
N ARG A 15 -35.08 -9.75 1.41
CA ARG A 15 -33.69 -9.48 0.97
C ARG A 15 -32.60 -10.30 1.66
N ASN A 16 -32.93 -11.08 2.70
CA ASN A 16 -31.96 -11.88 3.47
C ASN A 16 -31.91 -13.37 3.04
N ARG A 17 -32.06 -13.66 1.74
CA ARG A 17 -31.93 -15.03 1.22
C ARG A 17 -31.19 -15.04 -0.12
N ILE A 18 -29.91 -14.68 -0.10
CA ILE A 18 -28.91 -15.37 -0.93
C ILE A 18 -27.67 -15.54 -0.04
N ILE A 19 -27.37 -16.80 0.26
CA ILE A 19 -26.27 -17.30 1.06
C ILE A 19 -25.17 -17.72 0.08
N ALA A 20 -23.95 -17.27 0.39
CA ALA A 20 -22.63 -17.88 0.16
C ALA A 20 -22.13 -18.30 -1.24
N VAL A 21 -20.79 -18.31 -1.26
CA VAL A 21 -19.85 -19.04 -2.13
C VAL A 21 -19.29 -18.24 -3.30
N GLY A 22 -18.06 -17.79 -3.11
CA GLY A 22 -17.16 -17.29 -4.15
C GLY A 22 -15.70 -17.59 -3.83
N ALA A 23 -15.39 -18.77 -3.28
CA ALA A 23 -14.03 -19.30 -3.29
C ALA A 23 -13.78 -19.93 -4.68
N ALA A 24 -12.87 -19.34 -5.45
CA ALA A 24 -12.40 -19.93 -6.70
C ALA A 24 -10.88 -19.91 -6.72
N VAL A 25 -10.30 -21.04 -6.33
CA VAL A 25 -8.91 -21.42 -6.63
C VAL A 25 -8.83 -21.78 -8.11
N VAL A 26 -7.94 -21.14 -8.86
CA VAL A 26 -7.54 -21.61 -10.19
C VAL A 26 -6.03 -21.87 -10.20
N VAL A 27 -5.68 -23.15 -10.16
CA VAL A 27 -4.36 -23.66 -10.50
C VAL A 27 -4.28 -23.74 -12.02
N LEU A 28 -3.38 -22.96 -12.64
CA LEU A 28 -3.00 -23.15 -14.04
C LEU A 28 -1.55 -23.61 -14.12
N ALA A 29 -1.41 -24.91 -14.36
CA ALA A 29 -0.19 -25.50 -14.88
C ALA A 29 -0.07 -25.15 -16.38
N VAL A 30 1.00 -24.45 -16.75
CA VAL A 30 1.46 -24.40 -18.13
C VAL A 30 2.91 -24.87 -18.17
N GLY A 31 3.10 -26.10 -18.64
CA GLY A 31 4.36 -26.56 -19.18
C GLY A 31 4.19 -26.80 -20.67
N VAL A 32 4.90 -26.05 -21.51
CA VAL A 32 5.48 -26.53 -22.77
C VAL A 32 6.76 -25.74 -23.05
N THR A 33 7.86 -26.48 -23.12
CA THR A 33 9.18 -26.08 -23.61
C THR A 33 9.19 -25.89 -25.13
N ALA A 34 9.90 -24.88 -25.63
CA ALA A 34 10.57 -24.95 -26.92
C ALA A 34 11.82 -24.06 -26.95
N ALA A 35 12.96 -24.71 -27.15
CA ALA A 35 14.27 -24.12 -27.36
C ALA A 35 14.40 -23.53 -28.78
N GLY A 36 15.23 -22.50 -28.93
CA GLY A 36 15.62 -21.92 -30.21
C GLY A 36 16.85 -21.03 -30.08
N VAL A 37 18.02 -21.67 -30.10
CA VAL A 37 19.36 -21.05 -30.24
C VAL A 37 19.60 -20.72 -31.71
N ILE A 38 19.97 -19.47 -32.02
CA ILE A 38 20.78 -19.16 -33.21
C ILE A 38 21.83 -18.11 -32.82
N SER A 39 23.08 -18.52 -32.95
CA SER A 39 24.31 -17.74 -32.84
C SER A 39 24.59 -16.91 -34.10
N GLY A 40 25.42 -15.87 -33.93
CA GLY A 40 26.23 -15.26 -34.99
C GLY A 40 26.12 -13.73 -34.97
N ALA A 41 27.17 -12.95 -35.18
CA ALA A 41 28.60 -13.19 -35.25
C ALA A 41 29.25 -11.81 -35.05
N GLU A 42 30.45 -11.80 -34.51
CA GLU A 42 31.32 -10.64 -34.37
C GLU A 42 31.70 -10.04 -35.73
N GLY A 43 31.91 -8.73 -35.75
CA GLY A 43 32.44 -7.97 -36.89
C GLY A 43 33.17 -6.74 -36.38
N ASP A 44 34.43 -6.94 -36.03
CA ASP A 44 35.45 -5.91 -35.82
C ASP A 44 35.76 -5.24 -37.15
N ASP A 45 35.93 -3.91 -37.17
CA ASP A 45 36.96 -3.34 -38.03
C ASP A 45 37.40 -1.95 -37.55
N SER A 46 38.72 -1.84 -37.50
CA SER A 46 39.51 -0.75 -36.97
C SER A 46 39.98 0.18 -38.09
N ALA A 47 40.61 1.28 -37.66
CA ALA A 47 41.42 2.25 -38.42
C ALA A 47 40.63 3.32 -39.23
N THR A 48 40.94 4.61 -39.12
CA THR A 48 42.27 5.12 -39.48
C THR A 48 42.53 6.51 -38.89
N ARG A 49 43.75 6.67 -38.36
CA ARG A 49 44.41 7.94 -38.01
C ARG A 49 44.63 8.80 -39.25
N THR A 50 44.44 10.12 -39.11
CA THR A 50 45.24 11.08 -39.89
C THR A 50 45.66 12.26 -38.99
N SER A 51 46.96 12.30 -38.71
CA SER A 51 47.68 13.45 -38.17
C SER A 51 47.81 14.55 -39.22
N ALA A 52 47.76 15.81 -38.80
CA ALA A 52 48.38 16.92 -39.52
C ALA A 52 49.19 17.78 -38.54
N SER A 53 50.51 17.75 -38.74
CA SER A 53 51.50 18.58 -38.05
C SER A 53 51.47 20.01 -38.59
N GLY A 54 51.57 20.99 -37.68
CA GLY A 54 51.85 22.40 -37.99
C GLY A 54 52.96 22.92 -37.07
N THR A 55 54.04 23.36 -37.70
CA THR A 55 55.36 23.73 -37.17
C THR A 55 55.37 24.91 -36.19
N ALA A 56 56.25 24.82 -35.18
CA ALA A 56 56.54 25.84 -34.18
C ALA A 56 57.48 26.96 -34.68
N ALA A 57 57.31 28.16 -34.11
CA ALA A 57 58.30 29.24 -34.05
C ALA A 57 58.35 29.78 -32.59
N PRO A 58 59.51 30.25 -32.08
CA PRO A 58 59.70 30.50 -30.65
C PRO A 58 59.26 31.91 -30.25
N ALA A 59 58.59 32.02 -29.09
CA ALA A 59 58.30 33.28 -28.44
C ALA A 59 58.97 33.35 -27.05
N SER A 60 59.53 34.53 -26.78
CA SER A 60 60.33 34.94 -25.63
C SER A 60 59.70 34.64 -24.26
N ALA A 61 60.58 34.37 -23.29
CA ALA A 61 60.27 34.14 -21.89
C ALA A 61 59.56 35.34 -21.22
N SER A 62 58.51 35.05 -20.46
CA SER A 62 57.82 35.93 -19.51
C SER A 62 57.48 35.14 -18.23
N PRO A 63 57.39 35.81 -17.07
CA PRO A 63 57.47 35.16 -15.76
C PRO A 63 56.23 34.31 -15.45
N THR A 64 56.46 33.19 -14.75
CA THR A 64 55.43 32.22 -14.36
C THR A 64 54.40 32.85 -13.41
N PRO A 65 53.09 32.80 -13.71
CA PRO A 65 52.06 33.19 -12.75
C PRO A 65 51.91 32.10 -11.68
N THR A 66 51.93 32.50 -10.41
CA THR A 66 51.64 31.62 -9.27
C THR A 66 50.20 31.13 -9.35
N ARG A 67 50.02 29.82 -9.52
CA ARG A 67 48.73 29.12 -9.51
C ARG A 67 48.01 29.36 -8.18
N PRO A 68 46.75 29.83 -8.18
CA PRO A 68 45.94 29.93 -6.97
C PRO A 68 45.82 28.57 -6.28
N ALA A 69 45.89 28.56 -4.95
CA ALA A 69 45.64 27.36 -4.15
C ALA A 69 44.22 26.83 -4.43
N PRO A 70 44.00 25.49 -4.44
CA PRO A 70 42.68 24.92 -4.64
C PRO A 70 41.75 25.40 -3.53
N THR A 71 40.63 26.01 -3.92
CA THR A 71 39.52 26.36 -3.04
C THR A 71 39.02 25.08 -2.37
N LEU A 72 38.94 25.08 -1.04
CA LEU A 72 38.39 23.97 -0.26
C LEU A 72 36.96 23.68 -0.75
N THR A 73 36.71 22.45 -1.18
CA THR A 73 35.36 21.97 -1.52
C THR A 73 34.46 22.17 -0.30
N PRO A 74 33.27 22.80 -0.44
CA PRO A 74 32.36 22.95 0.68
C PRO A 74 31.99 21.57 1.23
N THR A 75 32.02 21.41 2.55
CA THR A 75 31.51 20.22 3.22
C THR A 75 30.05 20.02 2.81
N PRO A 76 29.65 18.85 2.29
CA PRO A 76 28.26 18.61 1.92
C PRO A 76 27.37 18.80 3.15
N THR A 77 26.38 19.67 3.03
CA THR A 77 25.32 19.82 4.03
C THR A 77 24.60 18.47 4.15
N ALA A 78 24.54 17.91 5.36
CA ALA A 78 23.77 16.70 5.61
C ALA A 78 22.32 16.93 5.20
N VAL A 79 21.82 16.12 4.27
CA VAL A 79 20.39 16.08 3.97
C VAL A 79 19.68 15.58 5.23
N PRO A 80 18.68 16.30 5.77
CA PRO A 80 17.94 15.82 6.92
C PRO A 80 17.36 14.43 6.58
N THR A 81 17.72 13.44 7.38
CA THR A 81 17.21 12.07 7.26
C THR A 81 15.83 12.01 7.94
N PHE A 82 14.90 11.24 7.38
CA PHE A 82 13.58 11.04 7.99
C PHE A 82 13.71 10.48 9.42
N ASP A 83 13.02 11.10 10.37
CA ASP A 83 13.02 10.68 11.77
C ASP A 83 12.02 9.54 12.00
N LYS A 84 12.52 8.31 11.96
CA LYS A 84 11.71 7.09 12.23
C LYS A 84 11.21 7.00 13.68
N ALA A 85 11.69 7.85 14.59
CA ALA A 85 11.25 7.90 15.98
C ALA A 85 10.25 9.03 16.26
N ALA A 86 9.83 9.80 15.24
CA ALA A 86 8.94 10.95 15.42
C ALA A 86 7.55 10.57 15.96
N ARG A 87 7.10 9.32 15.76
CA ARG A 87 5.89 8.77 16.38
C ARG A 87 6.12 7.33 16.81
N SER A 88 5.34 6.89 17.81
CA SER A 88 5.41 5.52 18.33
C SER A 88 4.88 4.50 17.32
N ILE A 89 5.52 3.33 17.26
CA ILE A 89 5.03 2.17 16.49
C ILE A 89 4.31 1.13 17.37
N ASP A 90 4.26 1.36 18.69
CA ASP A 90 3.64 0.47 19.68
C ASP A 90 2.39 1.07 20.33
N ASP A 91 2.27 2.40 20.37
CA ASP A 91 1.13 3.10 20.97
C ASP A 91 -0.07 3.05 20.00
N PRO A 92 -1.20 2.43 20.37
CA PRO A 92 -2.35 2.29 19.48
C PRO A 92 -3.02 3.61 19.08
N THR A 93 -2.73 4.70 19.78
CA THR A 93 -3.19 6.04 19.42
C THR A 93 -2.33 6.71 18.34
N SER A 94 -1.15 6.16 18.07
CA SER A 94 -0.25 6.64 17.02
C SER A 94 -0.74 6.25 15.63
N ILE A 95 -0.68 7.17 14.68
CA ILE A 95 -0.92 6.85 13.26
C ILE A 95 0.15 5.90 12.68
N TRP A 96 1.29 5.75 13.37
CA TRP A 96 2.38 4.84 13.00
C TRP A 96 2.34 3.50 13.74
N VAL A 97 1.30 3.22 14.55
CA VAL A 97 1.17 1.92 15.22
C VAL A 97 1.28 0.78 14.19
N VAL A 98 2.17 -0.18 14.44
CA VAL A 98 2.31 -1.37 13.59
C VAL A 98 1.62 -2.54 14.27
N SER A 99 0.52 -3.00 13.66
CA SER A 99 -0.16 -4.25 13.99
C SER A 99 0.11 -5.24 12.86
N ASP A 100 0.75 -6.35 13.20
CA ASP A 100 1.09 -7.46 12.30
C ASP A 100 0.98 -8.77 13.08
N LYS A 101 1.22 -9.94 12.48
CA LYS A 101 1.02 -11.25 13.13
C LYS A 101 1.88 -11.50 14.40
N LEU A 102 2.93 -10.72 14.61
CA LEU A 102 3.79 -10.80 15.80
C LEU A 102 3.51 -9.68 16.81
N ARG A 103 2.71 -8.67 16.42
CA ARG A 103 2.49 -7.44 17.16
C ARG A 103 0.98 -7.18 17.32
N PRO A 104 0.32 -7.75 18.34
CA PRO A 104 -1.06 -7.39 18.65
C PRO A 104 -1.14 -5.95 19.16
N LEU A 105 -2.30 -5.33 18.99
CA LEU A 105 -2.64 -4.08 19.64
C LEU A 105 -2.57 -4.23 21.18
N ASN A 106 -2.23 -3.15 21.85
CA ASN A 106 -2.18 -3.08 23.30
C ASN A 106 -2.86 -1.79 23.81
N PRO A 107 -4.03 -1.87 24.46
CA PRO A 107 -4.75 -3.11 24.82
C PRO A 107 -5.26 -3.87 23.59
N VAL A 108 -5.45 -5.18 23.74
CA VAL A 108 -5.83 -6.07 22.62
C VAL A 108 -7.20 -5.71 22.02
N ASP A 109 -8.07 -5.13 22.84
CA ASP A 109 -9.41 -4.66 22.48
C ASP A 109 -9.47 -3.13 22.29
N TYR A 110 -8.32 -2.48 22.03
CA TYR A 110 -8.24 -1.05 21.78
C TYR A 110 -9.32 -0.56 20.80
N GLU A 111 -9.94 0.55 21.16
CA GLU A 111 -10.94 1.28 20.37
C GLU A 111 -10.55 2.76 20.32
N PRO A 112 -10.36 3.36 19.13
CA PRO A 112 -10.02 4.77 19.00
C PRO A 112 -11.15 5.68 19.52
N ALA A 113 -10.78 6.76 20.20
CA ALA A 113 -11.74 7.72 20.75
C ALA A 113 -12.21 8.79 19.74
N ASP A 114 -11.57 8.88 18.59
CA ASP A 114 -11.72 9.92 17.55
C ASP A 114 -12.32 9.38 16.24
N LEU A 115 -13.12 8.31 16.35
CA LEU A 115 -13.85 7.71 15.23
C LEU A 115 -14.99 8.62 14.73
N VAL A 116 -15.09 8.77 13.40
CA VAL A 116 -16.11 9.55 12.72
C VAL A 116 -16.62 8.84 11.46
N ASP A 117 -17.86 9.11 11.08
CA ASP A 117 -18.43 8.66 9.81
C ASP A 117 -17.65 9.28 8.64
N VAL A 118 -17.35 8.47 7.62
CA VAL A 118 -16.60 8.91 6.44
C VAL A 118 -17.57 9.23 5.30
N PRO A 119 -17.66 10.48 4.82
CA PRO A 119 -18.65 10.91 3.83
C PRO A 119 -18.22 10.56 2.39
N VAL A 120 -17.97 9.28 2.11
CA VAL A 120 -17.62 8.75 0.78
C VAL A 120 -18.63 7.72 0.30
N ALA A 121 -18.64 7.39 -0.99
CA ALA A 121 -19.42 6.27 -1.51
C ALA A 121 -18.98 4.96 -0.81
N HIS A 122 -19.92 4.09 -0.47
CA HIS A 122 -19.63 2.91 0.33
C HIS A 122 -20.64 1.78 0.16
N THR A 123 -20.22 0.56 0.49
CA THR A 123 -21.08 -0.62 0.62
C THR A 123 -21.70 -0.74 2.02
N TRP A 124 -20.91 -0.47 3.05
CA TRP A 124 -21.31 -0.41 4.46
C TRP A 124 -20.83 0.91 5.06
N ASP A 125 -21.56 1.45 6.04
CA ASP A 125 -21.27 2.74 6.66
C ASP A 125 -19.82 2.76 7.22
N PRO A 126 -18.90 3.51 6.58
CA PRO A 126 -17.50 3.50 6.97
C PRO A 126 -17.26 4.46 8.12
N VAL A 127 -16.45 4.00 9.08
CA VAL A 127 -15.97 4.81 10.19
C VAL A 127 -14.44 4.74 10.19
N LEU A 128 -13.77 5.88 10.32
CA LEU A 128 -12.32 5.99 10.46
C LEU A 128 -12.00 6.99 11.57
N ARG A 129 -10.75 7.02 12.02
CA ARG A 129 -10.24 8.15 12.81
C ARG A 129 -10.31 9.44 11.98
N GLN A 130 -10.60 10.57 12.61
CA GLN A 130 -10.81 11.86 11.94
C GLN A 130 -9.74 12.19 10.89
N GLU A 131 -8.46 12.06 11.23
CA GLU A 131 -7.35 12.39 10.31
C GLU A 131 -7.35 11.51 9.05
N ALA A 132 -7.62 10.21 9.20
CA ALA A 132 -7.73 9.27 8.07
C ALA A 132 -9.01 9.51 7.25
N SER A 133 -10.11 9.88 7.91
CA SER A 133 -11.37 10.28 7.24
C SER A 133 -11.18 11.49 6.34
N ASP A 134 -10.54 12.54 6.86
CA ASP A 134 -10.26 13.76 6.08
C ASP A 134 -9.38 13.45 4.86
N ALA A 135 -8.37 12.60 5.05
CA ALA A 135 -7.47 12.20 3.99
C ALA A 135 -8.15 11.38 2.88
N VAL A 136 -8.98 10.40 3.23
CA VAL A 136 -9.64 9.54 2.24
C VAL A 136 -10.69 10.29 1.42
N VAL A 137 -11.38 11.26 2.02
CA VAL A 137 -12.31 12.15 1.30
C VAL A 137 -11.57 12.92 0.22
N VAL A 138 -10.42 13.50 0.54
CA VAL A 138 -9.59 14.22 -0.44
C VAL A 138 -9.06 13.28 -1.53
N MET A 139 -8.64 12.07 -1.17
CA MET A 139 -8.18 11.06 -2.13
C MET A 139 -9.29 10.63 -3.10
N PHE A 140 -10.51 10.41 -2.61
CA PHE A 140 -11.66 10.02 -3.42
C PHE A 140 -12.13 11.16 -4.35
N GLN A 141 -11.98 12.41 -3.91
CA GLN A 141 -12.22 13.56 -4.77
C GLN A 141 -11.14 13.66 -5.88
N ALA A 142 -9.86 13.47 -5.52
CA ALA A 142 -8.76 13.58 -6.47
C ALA A 142 -8.83 12.55 -7.60
N VAL A 143 -9.18 11.29 -7.33
CA VAL A 143 -9.35 10.29 -8.39
C VAL A 143 -10.48 10.65 -9.36
N SER A 144 -11.53 11.30 -8.86
CA SER A 144 -12.63 11.78 -9.69
C SER A 144 -12.18 12.94 -10.59
N ASP A 145 -11.50 13.92 -10.02
CA ASP A 145 -11.07 15.12 -10.73
C ASP A 145 -9.93 14.87 -11.73
N GLU A 146 -8.97 14.00 -11.36
CA GLU A 146 -7.76 13.76 -12.15
C GLU A 146 -7.94 12.66 -13.20
N ALA A 147 -8.77 11.65 -12.93
CA ALA A 147 -8.89 10.46 -13.77
C ALA A 147 -10.33 10.17 -14.24
N GLY A 148 -11.34 10.88 -13.72
CA GLY A 148 -12.75 10.60 -14.04
C GLY A 148 -13.23 9.23 -13.55
N LEU A 149 -12.56 8.65 -12.56
CA LEU A 149 -12.92 7.36 -11.96
C LEU A 149 -13.66 7.57 -10.63
N ALA A 150 -14.26 6.51 -10.10
CA ALA A 150 -15.01 6.57 -8.84
C ALA A 150 -14.68 5.38 -7.95
N LEU A 151 -14.34 5.67 -6.69
CA LEU A 151 -14.05 4.69 -5.66
C LEU A 151 -15.22 4.53 -4.68
N ALA A 152 -15.26 3.41 -3.99
CA ALA A 152 -16.14 3.17 -2.86
C ALA A 152 -15.41 2.45 -1.72
N SER A 153 -15.80 2.74 -0.49
CA SER A 153 -15.39 1.96 0.69
C SER A 153 -16.15 0.63 0.74
N ASN A 154 -15.40 -0.45 0.99
CA ASN A 154 -15.92 -1.78 1.28
C ASN A 154 -15.74 -2.18 2.74
N SER A 155 -14.78 -1.64 3.47
CA SER A 155 -14.62 -1.94 4.90
C SER A 155 -13.75 -0.87 5.52
N ALA A 156 -13.98 -0.54 6.78
CA ALA A 156 -13.21 0.48 7.50
C ALA A 156 -12.96 0.02 8.93
N TYR A 157 -13.18 0.87 9.94
CA TYR A 157 -13.05 0.44 11.34
C TYR A 157 -13.84 -0.83 11.64
N ARG A 158 -13.20 -1.74 12.36
CA ARG A 158 -13.81 -2.97 12.86
C ARG A 158 -13.37 -3.21 14.30
N SER A 159 -14.32 -3.26 15.22
CA SER A 159 -14.02 -3.54 16.63
C SER A 159 -13.44 -4.93 16.83
N TYR A 160 -12.74 -5.13 17.94
CA TYR A 160 -12.18 -6.43 18.33
C TYR A 160 -13.22 -7.57 18.27
N SER A 161 -14.41 -7.34 18.82
CA SER A 161 -15.49 -8.35 18.86
C SER A 161 -16.06 -8.67 17.47
N THR A 162 -16.05 -7.69 16.57
CA THR A 162 -16.45 -7.89 15.17
C THR A 162 -15.36 -8.67 14.42
N GLN A 163 -14.08 -8.35 14.66
CA GLN A 163 -12.96 -9.13 14.11
C GLN A 163 -12.99 -10.59 14.58
N GLN A 164 -13.32 -10.84 15.86
CA GLN A 164 -13.53 -12.20 16.37
C GLN A 164 -14.60 -12.95 15.57
N SER A 165 -15.74 -12.30 15.32
CA SER A 165 -16.83 -12.92 14.57
C SER A 165 -16.44 -13.21 13.11
N VAL A 166 -15.68 -12.32 12.46
CA VAL A 166 -15.15 -12.52 11.10
C VAL A 166 -14.16 -13.68 11.07
N TYR A 167 -13.17 -13.66 11.96
CA TYR A 167 -12.14 -14.70 12.04
C TYR A 167 -12.76 -16.08 12.33
N ASP A 168 -13.67 -16.17 13.30
CA ASP A 168 -14.35 -17.44 13.62
C ASP A 168 -15.15 -17.99 12.43
N SER A 169 -15.78 -17.10 11.65
CA SER A 169 -16.50 -17.48 10.43
C SER A 169 -15.54 -18.02 9.36
N ASP A 170 -14.39 -17.38 9.16
CA ASP A 170 -13.41 -17.80 8.16
C ASP A 170 -12.72 -19.10 8.58
N VAL A 171 -12.38 -19.28 9.86
CA VAL A 171 -11.88 -20.55 10.39
C VAL A 171 -12.89 -21.67 10.18
N ALA A 172 -14.18 -21.41 10.40
CA ALA A 172 -15.22 -22.41 10.17
C ALA A 172 -15.36 -22.79 8.67
N SER A 173 -15.06 -21.86 7.76
CA SER A 173 -15.19 -22.07 6.31
C SER A 173 -13.92 -22.63 5.66
N LEU A 174 -12.74 -22.21 6.10
CA LEU A 174 -11.45 -22.42 5.43
C LEU A 174 -10.47 -23.26 6.26
N GLY A 175 -10.77 -23.48 7.55
CA GLY A 175 -9.79 -23.95 8.53
C GLY A 175 -8.86 -22.82 8.98
N GLN A 176 -8.14 -23.05 10.08
CA GLN A 176 -7.27 -22.02 10.67
C GLN A 176 -6.14 -21.59 9.75
N GLU A 177 -5.46 -22.54 9.10
CA GLU A 177 -4.38 -22.23 8.15
C GLU A 177 -4.88 -21.37 6.98
N GLY A 178 -6.09 -21.64 6.47
CA GLY A 178 -6.68 -20.86 5.38
C GLY A 178 -7.12 -19.47 5.83
N ALA A 179 -7.71 -19.35 7.02
CA ALA A 179 -8.09 -18.06 7.60
C ALA A 179 -6.87 -17.18 7.89
N ASP A 180 -5.77 -17.76 8.40
CA ASP A 180 -4.54 -17.04 8.73
C ASP A 180 -3.80 -16.46 7.49
N LEU A 181 -4.22 -16.76 6.25
CA LEU A 181 -3.66 -16.19 5.02
C LEU A 181 -4.12 -14.75 4.72
N SER A 182 -5.38 -14.43 5.04
CA SER A 182 -5.98 -13.12 4.73
C SER A 182 -6.73 -12.49 5.91
N THR A 183 -7.20 -13.28 6.87
CA THR A 183 -7.97 -12.76 7.99
C THR A 183 -7.12 -12.66 9.24
N ALA A 184 -6.83 -11.43 9.66
CA ALA A 184 -6.10 -11.17 10.89
C ALA A 184 -6.81 -11.75 12.12
N ARG A 185 -6.07 -12.30 13.07
CA ARG A 185 -6.63 -12.71 14.36
C ARG A 185 -7.13 -11.48 15.12
N PRO A 186 -8.12 -11.62 16.02
CA PRO A 186 -8.63 -10.50 16.82
C PRO A 186 -7.51 -9.85 17.64
N GLY A 187 -7.42 -8.52 17.59
CA GLY A 187 -6.32 -7.75 18.18
C GLY A 187 -5.09 -7.59 17.28
N PHE A 188 -5.03 -8.28 16.13
CA PHE A 188 -3.94 -8.16 15.15
C PHE A 188 -4.38 -7.44 13.86
N SER A 189 -5.66 -7.09 13.73
CA SER A 189 -6.21 -6.44 12.54
C SER A 189 -5.98 -4.92 12.55
N GLU A 190 -5.43 -4.38 11.46
CA GLU A 190 -5.30 -2.93 11.30
C GLU A 190 -6.64 -2.20 11.22
N HIS A 191 -7.73 -2.86 10.81
CA HIS A 191 -9.07 -2.26 10.85
C HIS A 191 -9.46 -1.79 12.26
N GLN A 192 -8.98 -2.46 13.31
CA GLN A 192 -9.26 -2.06 14.70
C GLN A 192 -8.61 -0.71 15.08
N THR A 193 -7.58 -0.28 14.36
CA THR A 193 -6.95 1.04 14.59
C THR A 193 -7.80 2.21 14.08
N GLY A 194 -8.80 1.95 13.23
CA GLY A 194 -9.54 3.00 12.52
C GLY A 194 -8.68 3.76 11.49
N LEU A 195 -7.54 3.20 11.07
CA LEU A 195 -6.63 3.77 10.07
C LEU A 195 -6.58 2.96 8.77
N ALA A 196 -7.25 1.80 8.70
CA ALA A 196 -7.31 0.97 7.52
C ALA A 196 -8.68 1.05 6.83
N MET A 197 -8.67 1.09 5.50
CA MET A 197 -9.87 1.01 4.68
C MET A 197 -9.64 0.05 3.51
N ASP A 198 -10.61 -0.85 3.31
CA ASP A 198 -10.72 -1.63 2.09
C ASP A 198 -11.46 -0.79 1.04
N ILE A 199 -10.79 -0.51 -0.07
CA ILE A 199 -11.26 0.38 -1.13
C ILE A 199 -11.44 -0.42 -2.42
N GLY A 200 -12.57 -0.21 -3.10
CA GLY A 200 -12.87 -0.82 -4.39
C GLY A 200 -13.36 0.21 -5.41
N ALA A 201 -13.59 -0.24 -6.64
CA ALA A 201 -14.28 0.56 -7.65
C ALA A 201 -15.74 0.79 -7.23
N ALA A 202 -16.28 1.99 -7.43
CA ALA A 202 -17.67 2.31 -7.10
C ALA A 202 -18.68 1.44 -7.87
N SER A 203 -18.26 0.90 -9.01
CA SER A 203 -19.03 -0.06 -9.81
C SER A 203 -19.15 -1.45 -9.16
N GLY A 204 -18.33 -1.75 -8.16
CA GLY A 204 -18.16 -3.09 -7.56
C GLY A 204 -17.28 -4.03 -8.39
N ALA A 205 -16.67 -3.56 -9.48
CA ALA A 205 -15.79 -4.36 -10.31
C ALA A 205 -14.60 -4.89 -9.49
N CYS A 206 -14.40 -6.21 -9.49
CA CYS A 206 -13.32 -6.89 -8.77
C CYS A 206 -13.23 -6.53 -7.27
N SER A 207 -14.33 -6.15 -6.64
CA SER A 207 -14.36 -5.76 -5.22
C SER A 207 -13.81 -6.86 -4.31
N LEU A 208 -12.89 -6.49 -3.40
CA LEU A 208 -12.24 -7.42 -2.45
C LEU A 208 -11.65 -8.66 -3.13
N ASN A 209 -11.03 -8.46 -4.30
CA ASN A 209 -10.37 -9.52 -5.06
C ASN A 209 -9.07 -9.01 -5.70
N GLN A 210 -8.12 -9.91 -5.93
CA GLN A 210 -6.81 -9.57 -6.51
C GLN A 210 -6.92 -8.92 -7.89
N CYS A 211 -7.95 -9.24 -8.69
CA CYS A 211 -8.16 -8.58 -9.98
C CYS A 211 -8.48 -7.08 -9.87
N PHE A 212 -8.71 -6.54 -8.67
CA PHE A 212 -8.83 -5.10 -8.45
C PHE A 212 -7.55 -4.36 -8.86
N ALA A 213 -6.38 -4.98 -8.70
CA ALA A 213 -5.09 -4.41 -9.11
C ALA A 213 -5.03 -4.09 -10.61
N ASP A 214 -5.82 -4.79 -11.42
CA ASP A 214 -5.85 -4.61 -12.88
C ASP A 214 -6.91 -3.59 -13.34
N THR A 215 -7.75 -3.11 -12.41
CA THR A 215 -8.75 -2.07 -12.71
C THR A 215 -8.10 -0.69 -12.81
N PRO A 216 -8.66 0.25 -13.58
CA PRO A 216 -8.20 1.64 -13.60
C PRO A 216 -8.14 2.26 -12.19
N GLU A 217 -9.12 1.96 -11.34
CA GLU A 217 -9.20 2.41 -9.95
C GLU A 217 -8.06 1.87 -9.09
N GLY A 218 -7.81 0.56 -9.14
CA GLY A 218 -6.73 -0.07 -8.38
C GLY A 218 -5.34 0.40 -8.82
N GLN A 219 -5.14 0.57 -10.13
CA GLN A 219 -3.90 1.13 -10.68
C GLN A 219 -3.68 2.58 -10.25
N TRP A 220 -4.74 3.40 -10.28
CA TRP A 220 -4.65 4.78 -9.81
C TRP A 220 -4.30 4.84 -8.32
N LEU A 221 -4.95 4.02 -7.49
CA LEU A 221 -4.66 3.97 -6.05
C LEU A 221 -3.22 3.56 -5.77
N ALA A 222 -2.74 2.47 -6.38
CA ALA A 222 -1.37 1.99 -6.19
C ALA A 222 -0.32 3.08 -6.54
N ALA A 223 -0.62 3.91 -7.55
CA ALA A 223 0.27 4.98 -7.98
C ALA A 223 0.12 6.29 -7.18
N ASN A 224 -1.01 6.55 -6.52
CA ASN A 224 -1.33 7.88 -5.98
C ASN A 224 -1.68 7.93 -4.49
N ALA A 225 -2.06 6.81 -3.86
CA ALA A 225 -2.56 6.79 -2.48
C ALA A 225 -1.57 7.43 -1.47
N TYR A 226 -0.26 7.29 -1.71
CA TYR A 226 0.78 7.86 -0.86
C TYR A 226 0.69 9.38 -0.73
N ARG A 227 0.21 10.08 -1.78
CA ARG A 227 0.03 11.54 -1.80
C ARG A 227 -0.94 12.00 -0.72
N PHE A 228 -1.81 11.11 -0.27
CA PHE A 228 -2.84 11.34 0.73
C PHE A 228 -2.54 10.61 2.05
N GLY A 229 -1.34 10.05 2.21
CA GLY A 229 -0.92 9.38 3.44
C GLY A 229 -1.34 7.92 3.55
N PHE A 230 -1.77 7.28 2.46
CA PHE A 230 -2.16 5.88 2.43
C PHE A 230 -1.08 5.00 1.79
N LEU A 231 -0.84 3.85 2.41
CA LEU A 231 0.04 2.78 1.95
C LEU A 231 -0.82 1.58 1.50
N LEU A 232 -0.50 1.00 0.35
CA LEU A 232 -0.97 -0.36 0.01
C LEU A 232 -0.29 -1.34 0.96
N ARG A 233 -1.03 -1.85 1.95
CA ARG A 233 -0.43 -2.50 3.13
C ARG A 233 0.15 -3.88 2.86
N TYR A 234 -0.46 -4.62 1.93
CA TYR A 234 -0.11 -6.01 1.61
C TYR A 234 0.21 -6.18 0.11
N PRO A 235 1.43 -5.81 -0.33
CA PRO A 235 1.90 -6.01 -1.70
C PRO A 235 2.13 -7.49 -2.04
N ALA A 236 1.97 -7.85 -3.33
CA ALA A 236 2.08 -9.23 -3.80
C ALA A 236 3.46 -9.87 -3.58
N ASP A 237 4.53 -9.08 -3.64
CA ASP A 237 5.90 -9.53 -3.46
C ASP A 237 6.35 -9.56 -1.98
N LYS A 238 5.45 -9.23 -1.05
CA LYS A 238 5.77 -9.03 0.38
C LYS A 238 5.06 -9.98 1.33
N VAL A 239 4.40 -11.02 0.84
CA VAL A 239 3.81 -12.11 1.66
C VAL A 239 4.80 -12.68 2.68
N PRO A 240 6.10 -12.95 2.36
CA PRO A 240 7.06 -13.45 3.35
C PRO A 240 7.39 -12.45 4.47
N VAL A 241 7.06 -11.17 4.30
CA VAL A 241 7.33 -10.08 5.25
C VAL A 241 6.10 -9.79 6.09
N THR A 242 4.94 -9.59 5.47
CA THR A 242 3.69 -9.19 6.15
C THR A 242 2.87 -10.38 6.65
N GLY A 243 3.06 -11.55 6.04
CA GLY A 243 2.29 -12.77 6.28
C GLY A 243 0.89 -12.78 5.65
N PHE A 244 0.43 -11.70 5.05
CA PHE A 244 -0.86 -11.63 4.38
C PHE A 244 -0.70 -11.80 2.87
N GLU A 245 -1.68 -12.44 2.23
CA GLU A 245 -1.74 -12.53 0.77
C GLU A 245 -1.89 -11.14 0.11
N PHE A 246 -1.80 -11.10 -1.22
CA PHE A 246 -1.94 -9.83 -1.94
C PHE A 246 -3.35 -9.25 -1.78
N GLU A 247 -3.45 -8.07 -1.18
CA GLU A 247 -4.70 -7.35 -0.97
C GLU A 247 -4.65 -5.96 -1.63
N PRO A 248 -4.85 -5.84 -2.96
CA PRO A 248 -4.80 -4.55 -3.67
C PRO A 248 -5.85 -3.54 -3.22
N TRP A 249 -6.82 -3.97 -2.41
CA TRP A 249 -7.89 -3.14 -1.85
C TRP A 249 -7.55 -2.57 -0.47
N HIS A 250 -6.58 -3.13 0.27
CA HIS A 250 -6.34 -2.78 1.68
C HIS A 250 -5.34 -1.63 1.82
N TYR A 251 -5.84 -0.44 2.17
CA TYR A 251 -5.03 0.76 2.32
C TYR A 251 -4.95 1.21 3.78
N ARG A 252 -3.72 1.43 4.25
CA ARG A 252 -3.39 1.83 5.62
C ARG A 252 -2.94 3.28 5.66
N TYR A 253 -3.64 4.12 6.42
CA TYR A 253 -3.25 5.50 6.68
C TYR A 253 -2.07 5.57 7.66
N ILE A 254 -1.03 6.30 7.28
CA ILE A 254 0.20 6.50 8.05
C ILE A 254 0.69 7.96 8.05
N GLY A 255 -0.11 8.87 7.49
CA GLY A 255 0.24 10.27 7.31
C GLY A 255 1.07 10.52 6.04
N VAL A 256 0.94 11.72 5.49
CA VAL A 256 1.55 12.11 4.20
C VAL A 256 3.08 12.04 4.25
N ASP A 257 3.71 12.49 5.34
CA ASP A 257 5.17 12.51 5.46
C ASP A 257 5.77 11.11 5.37
N LEU A 258 5.25 10.15 6.15
CA LEU A 258 5.75 8.77 6.13
C LEU A 258 5.44 8.07 4.82
N ALA A 259 4.22 8.21 4.29
CA ALA A 259 3.86 7.61 3.01
C ALA A 259 4.73 8.14 1.87
N THR A 260 5.09 9.43 1.89
CA THR A 260 5.99 10.06 0.92
C THR A 260 7.42 9.54 1.06
N GLU A 261 7.93 9.43 2.28
CA GLU A 261 9.26 8.85 2.52
C GLU A 261 9.34 7.41 2.01
N MET A 262 8.37 6.56 2.38
CA MET A 262 8.28 5.17 1.93
C MET A 262 8.20 5.07 0.40
N HIS A 263 7.37 5.90 -0.23
CA HIS A 263 7.28 5.97 -1.69
C HIS A 263 8.60 6.38 -2.34
N SER A 264 9.26 7.42 -1.82
CA SER A 264 10.50 7.96 -2.39
C SER A 264 11.70 7.02 -2.24
N THR A 265 11.71 6.20 -1.17
CA THR A 265 12.77 5.22 -0.88
C THR A 265 12.48 3.83 -1.46
N GLY A 266 11.27 3.61 -2.00
CA GLY A 266 10.84 2.33 -2.56
C GLY A 266 10.58 1.23 -1.52
N VAL A 267 10.42 1.59 -0.25
CA VAL A 267 10.10 0.64 0.83
C VAL A 267 8.58 0.51 0.92
N THR A 268 8.06 -0.71 0.77
CA THR A 268 6.62 -0.94 0.58
C THR A 268 5.93 -1.61 1.77
N THR A 269 6.64 -1.88 2.86
CA THR A 269 6.07 -2.46 4.09
C THR A 269 6.48 -1.66 5.32
N LEU A 270 5.61 -1.60 6.33
CA LEU A 270 5.92 -0.95 7.59
C LEU A 270 7.00 -1.72 8.36
N GLU A 271 6.99 -3.05 8.22
CA GLU A 271 7.95 -3.95 8.84
C GLU A 271 9.37 -3.65 8.36
N GLU A 272 9.60 -3.61 7.04
CA GLU A 272 10.92 -3.27 6.49
C GLU A 272 11.29 -1.82 6.79
N PHE A 273 10.33 -0.89 6.73
CA PHE A 273 10.60 0.52 6.98
C PHE A 273 11.08 0.78 8.41
N PHE A 274 10.44 0.17 9.40
CA PHE A 274 10.81 0.32 10.82
C PHE A 274 11.85 -0.71 11.30
N GLY A 275 12.29 -1.63 10.45
CA GLY A 275 13.27 -2.66 10.82
C GLY A 275 12.72 -3.70 11.78
N LEU A 276 11.41 -3.99 11.69
CA LEU A 276 10.75 -5.04 12.45
C LEU A 276 11.05 -6.42 11.83
N PRO A 277 10.98 -7.52 12.61
CA PRO A 277 11.01 -8.86 12.06
C PRO A 277 9.89 -9.08 11.06
N ALA A 278 10.13 -9.92 10.05
CA ALA A 278 9.07 -10.43 9.21
C ALA A 278 8.06 -11.23 10.06
N ALA A 279 6.78 -11.11 9.73
CA ALA A 279 5.65 -11.71 10.43
C ALA A 279 4.85 -12.66 9.52
N PRO A 280 5.46 -13.73 8.96
CA PRO A 280 4.78 -14.63 8.01
C PRO A 280 3.62 -15.40 8.66
N ASP A 281 3.72 -15.69 9.95
CA ASP A 281 2.74 -16.43 10.76
C ASP A 281 2.67 -15.86 12.20
N TYR A 282 1.86 -16.49 13.05
CA TYR A 282 1.63 -16.08 14.45
C TYR A 282 2.59 -16.74 15.46
N GLY A 283 3.66 -17.39 15.00
CA GLY A 283 4.60 -18.16 15.85
C GLY A 283 4.19 -19.60 16.15
#